data_AF-A0A1B6EU55-F1
#
_entry.id   AF-A0A1B6EU55-F1
#
_cell.length_a   1.000
_cell.length_b   1.000
_cell.length_c   1.000
_cell.angle_alpha   90.00
_cell.angle_beta   90.00
_cell.angle_gamma   90.00
#
_symmetry.space_group_name_H-M   'P 1'
#
loop_
_entity.id
_entity.type
_entity.pdbx_description
1 polymer ?
#
loop_
_entity_poly.entity_id
_entity_poly.type
_entity_poly.pdbx_seq_one_letter_code
_entity_poly.pdbx_strand_id
1 'polypeptide(L)'
;RYVCFNMQFKTDTPYYRNPRLTDWSLYKSDLMSQLGSVGGRVSCFADIDQFASDLQNAMISCFQDNCPLRRGGGGKNTRWWTADLAHKRAHVRKLFNQCKRSHNWEPYHKGLTEYSLAIKKAKRNSWRKFTHE
;
A
#
# COMPACT_ATOMS: atom_id res chain seq x y z
N ARG A 1 -11.30 -15.03 -32.08
CA ARG A 1 -12.17 -15.08 -30.88
C ARG A 1 -11.29 -15.44 -29.69
N TYR A 2 -10.97 -14.50 -28.80
CA TYR A 2 -10.11 -14.77 -27.64
C TYR A 2 -10.98 -15.21 -26.46
N VAL A 3 -10.66 -16.36 -25.87
CA VAL A 3 -11.28 -16.82 -24.62
C VAL A 3 -10.53 -16.16 -23.47
N CYS A 4 -11.20 -15.25 -22.75
CA CYS A 4 -10.66 -14.62 -21.56
C CYS A 4 -11.21 -15.35 -20.33
N PHE A 5 -10.35 -15.98 -19.55
CA PHE A 5 -10.72 -16.54 -18.26
C PHE A 5 -10.62 -15.45 -17.19
N ASN A 6 -11.74 -15.16 -16.52
CA ASN A 6 -11.75 -14.26 -15.37
C ASN A 6 -11.50 -15.08 -14.09
N MET A 7 -10.24 -15.25 -13.72
CA MET A 7 -9.90 -15.92 -12.46
C MET A 7 -10.11 -14.95 -11.29
N GLN A 8 -11.16 -15.20 -10.50
CA GLN A 8 -11.42 -14.47 -9.27
C GLN A 8 -10.57 -15.06 -8.14
N PHE A 9 -9.57 -14.32 -7.66
CA PHE A 9 -8.79 -14.67 -6.47
C PHE A 9 -9.27 -13.80 -5.30
N LYS A 10 -9.62 -14.43 -4.17
CA LYS A 10 -9.74 -13.71 -2.89
C LYS A 10 -8.34 -13.53 -2.33
N THR A 11 -7.75 -12.36 -2.48
CA THR A 11 -6.60 -11.98 -1.64
C THR A 11 -7.19 -11.33 -0.39
N ASP A 12 -6.92 -11.88 0.79
CA ASP A 12 -7.21 -11.21 2.05
C ASP A 12 -6.32 -9.99 2.15
N THR A 13 -6.79 -8.88 1.59
CA THR A 13 -6.13 -7.60 1.71
C THR A 13 -6.44 -7.09 3.11
N PRO A 14 -5.43 -6.91 3.97
CA PRO A 14 -5.69 -6.39 5.30
C PRO A 14 -6.35 -5.01 5.17
N TYR A 15 -7.37 -4.78 5.99
CA TYR A 15 -7.90 -3.44 6.18
C TYR A 15 -6.89 -2.63 6.97
N TYR A 16 -6.66 -1.38 6.58
CA TYR A 16 -5.76 -0.48 7.28
C TYR A 16 -6.37 0.92 7.35
N ARG A 17 -5.98 1.67 8.38
CA ARG A 17 -6.27 3.09 8.51
C ARG A 17 -5.07 3.87 7.98
N ASN A 18 -5.32 4.88 7.15
CA ASN A 18 -4.28 5.76 6.64
C ASN A 18 -4.38 7.11 7.36
N PRO A 19 -3.51 7.40 8.35
CA PRO A 19 -3.58 8.64 9.13
C PRO A 19 -3.50 9.92 8.27
N ARG A 20 -2.93 9.85 7.07
CA ARG A 20 -2.85 10.99 6.14
C ARG A 20 -4.20 11.37 5.54
N LEU A 21 -5.18 10.47 5.61
CA LEU A 21 -6.52 10.65 5.06
C LEU A 21 -7.60 10.79 6.15
N THR A 22 -7.18 10.91 7.41
CA THR A 22 -8.10 11.24 8.50
C THR A 22 -8.70 12.62 8.26
N ASP A 23 -10.01 12.77 8.51
CA ASP A 23 -10.62 14.10 8.58
C ASP A 23 -10.19 14.77 9.89
N TRP A 24 -9.12 15.57 9.81
CA TRP A 24 -8.56 16.24 10.96
C TRP A 24 -9.44 17.37 11.52
N SER A 25 -10.34 17.93 10.70
CA SER A 25 -11.31 18.93 11.16
C SER A 25 -12.37 18.29 12.04
N LEU A 26 -13.00 17.22 11.55
CA LEU A 26 -14.00 16.47 12.31
C LEU A 26 -13.40 15.77 13.53
N TYR A 27 -12.19 15.19 13.39
CA TYR A 27 -11.47 14.62 14.53
C TYR A 27 -11.30 15.63 15.67
N LYS A 28 -10.93 16.87 15.36
CA LYS A 28 -10.76 17.91 16.38
C LYS A 28 -12.10 18.30 17.01
N SER A 29 -13.17 18.48 16.22
CA SER A 29 -14.48 18.81 16.78
C SER A 29 -15.00 17.71 17.70
N ASP A 30 -14.89 16.46 17.28
CA ASP A 30 -15.37 15.30 18.03
C ASP A 30 -14.57 15.11 19.32
N LEU A 31 -13.24 15.25 19.23
CA LEU A 31 -12.35 15.14 20.38
C LEU A 31 -12.62 16.26 21.39
N MET A 32 -12.81 17.51 20.95
CA MET A 32 -13.17 18.61 21.84
C MET A 32 -14.53 18.38 22.53
N SER A 33 -15.50 17.84 21.78
CA SER A 33 -16.82 17.50 22.35
C SER A 33 -16.71 16.39 23.40
N GLN A 34 -15.92 15.35 23.15
CA GLN A 34 -15.73 14.26 24.11
C GLN A 34 -14.93 14.72 25.34
N LEU A 35 -13.88 15.52 25.14
CA LEU A 35 -13.05 16.03 26.24
C LEU A 35 -13.77 17.01 27.15
N GLY A 36 -14.73 17.77 26.62
CA GLY A 36 -15.63 18.58 27.45
C GLY A 36 -16.39 17.76 28.49
N SER A 37 -16.57 16.46 28.27
CA SER A 37 -17.20 15.52 29.19
C SER A 37 -16.22 14.76 30.11
N VAL A 38 -14.91 14.84 29.86
CA VAL A 38 -13.87 14.11 30.63
C VAL A 38 -13.44 14.88 31.89
N GLY A 39 -14.04 16.04 32.16
CA GLY A 39 -13.70 16.87 33.33
C GLY A 39 -14.37 16.42 34.63
N GLY A 40 -13.57 16.07 35.64
CA GLY A 40 -14.00 15.80 37.02
C GLY A 40 -12.97 16.27 38.05
N ARG A 41 -13.33 16.23 39.34
CA ARG A 41 -12.42 16.65 40.43
C ARG A 41 -11.45 15.49 40.76
N VAL A 42 -10.16 15.72 40.61
CA VAL A 42 -9.11 14.76 41.01
C VAL A 42 -9.02 14.72 42.52
N SER A 43 -9.23 13.54 43.13
CA SER A 43 -9.18 13.33 44.57
C SER A 43 -8.08 12.36 44.99
N CYS A 44 -7.66 11.46 44.10
CA CYS A 44 -6.60 10.49 44.34
C CYS A 44 -5.83 10.12 43.06
N PHE A 45 -4.74 9.35 43.22
CA PHE A 45 -3.92 8.87 42.11
C PHE A 45 -4.71 7.99 41.12
N ALA A 46 -5.65 7.18 41.61
CA ALA A 46 -6.48 6.35 40.73
C ALA A 46 -7.35 7.19 39.79
N ASP A 47 -7.77 8.39 40.22
CA ASP A 47 -8.51 9.31 39.35
C ASP A 47 -7.64 9.79 38.19
N ILE A 48 -6.34 10.00 38.43
CA ILE A 48 -5.38 10.42 37.39
C ILE A 48 -5.23 9.33 36.32
N ASP A 49 -5.07 8.07 36.74
CA ASP A 49 -4.97 6.93 35.82
C ASP A 49 -6.28 6.72 35.04
N GLN A 50 -7.42 6.95 35.69
CA GLN A 50 -8.73 6.90 35.03
C GLN A 50 -8.86 8.01 33.99
N PHE A 51 -8.49 9.26 34.32
CA PHE A 51 -8.51 10.37 33.36
C PHE A 51 -7.56 10.12 32.18
N ALA A 52 -6.38 9.56 32.43
CA ALA A 52 -5.45 9.19 31.36
C ALA A 52 -6.05 8.12 30.43
N SER A 53 -6.73 7.13 31.00
CA SER A 53 -7.42 6.08 30.26
C SER A 53 -8.58 6.64 29.44
N ASP A 54 -9.41 7.51 30.02
CA ASP A 54 -10.55 8.14 29.35
C ASP A 54 -10.09 9.04 28.21
N LEU A 55 -9.03 9.82 28.42
CA LEU A 55 -8.37 10.63 27.40
C LEU A 55 -7.87 9.76 26.23
N GLN A 56 -7.18 8.66 26.53
CA GLN A 56 -6.67 7.75 25.52
C GLN A 56 -7.82 7.10 24.73
N ASN A 57 -8.87 6.67 25.41
CA ASN A 57 -10.05 6.06 24.79
C ASN A 57 -10.76 7.06 23.86
N ALA A 58 -10.93 8.31 24.29
CA ALA A 58 -11.50 9.37 23.48
C ALA A 58 -10.67 9.62 22.21
N MET A 59 -9.34 9.75 22.35
CA MET A 59 -8.44 9.91 21.20
C MET A 59 -8.54 8.74 20.20
N ILE A 60 -8.56 7.51 20.72
CA ILE A 60 -8.66 6.31 19.88
C ILE A 60 -10.02 6.27 19.18
N SER A 61 -11.13 6.50 19.89
CA SER A 61 -12.47 6.47 19.31
C SER A 61 -12.61 7.51 18.21
N CYS A 62 -12.34 8.79 18.51
CA CYS A 62 -12.43 9.87 17.53
C CYS A 62 -11.55 9.59 16.31
N PHE A 63 -10.34 9.04 16.50
CA PHE A 63 -9.47 8.67 15.39
C PHE A 63 -10.08 7.55 14.55
N GLN A 64 -10.66 6.54 15.18
CA GLN A 64 -11.26 5.40 14.46
C GLN A 64 -12.50 5.80 13.68
N ASP A 65 -13.31 6.71 14.21
CA ASP A 65 -14.52 7.25 13.57
C ASP A 65 -14.18 8.14 12.38
N ASN A 66 -13.14 8.97 12.53
CA ASN A 66 -12.69 9.92 11.50
C ASN A 66 -11.64 9.35 10.53
N CYS A 67 -11.16 8.12 10.75
CA CYS A 67 -10.22 7.42 9.89
C CYS A 67 -10.80 6.06 9.46
N PRO A 68 -11.60 6.03 8.37
CA PRO A 68 -12.27 4.81 7.95
C PRO A 68 -11.27 3.72 7.53
N LEU A 69 -11.62 2.47 7.84
CA LEU A 69 -10.87 1.31 7.38
C LEU A 69 -10.91 1.25 5.85
N ARG A 70 -9.73 1.20 5.25
CA ARG A 70 -9.58 1.06 3.80
C ARG A 70 -9.03 -0.32 3.50
N ARG A 71 -9.54 -0.93 2.45
CA ARG A 71 -8.90 -2.12 1.88
C ARG A 71 -7.50 -1.71 1.42
N GLY A 72 -6.49 -2.38 1.97
CA GLY A 72 -5.16 -2.38 1.38
C GLY A 72 -5.31 -2.64 -0.10
N GLY A 73 -4.77 -1.77 -0.95
CA GLY A 73 -4.68 -2.07 -2.38
C GLY A 73 -3.90 -3.37 -2.46
N GLY A 74 -4.60 -4.48 -2.77
CA GLY A 74 -3.99 -5.80 -2.82
C GLY A 74 -2.75 -5.68 -3.66
N GLY A 75 -1.60 -5.85 -2.99
CA GLY A 75 -0.31 -5.63 -3.62
C GLY A 75 -0.34 -6.45 -4.89
N LYS A 76 -0.38 -5.78 -6.05
CA LYS A 76 -0.28 -6.43 -7.36
C LYS A 76 1.15 -6.91 -7.53
N ASN A 77 1.70 -7.61 -6.54
CA ASN A 77 2.90 -8.40 -6.70
C ASN A 77 2.47 -9.61 -7.52
N THR A 78 2.40 -9.35 -8.81
CA THR A 78 1.97 -10.33 -9.77
C THR A 78 2.93 -11.50 -9.62
N ARG A 79 2.45 -12.74 -9.44
CA ARG A 79 3.30 -13.89 -9.02
C ARG A 79 4.56 -14.12 -9.87
N TRP A 80 4.57 -13.62 -11.11
CA TRP A 80 5.72 -13.66 -12.02
C TRP A 80 6.72 -12.49 -11.88
N TRP A 81 6.42 -11.47 -11.07
CA TRP A 81 7.30 -10.31 -10.88
C TRP A 81 8.44 -10.69 -9.93
N THR A 82 9.67 -10.46 -10.37
CA THR A 82 10.89 -10.84 -9.63
C THR A 82 11.83 -9.64 -9.45
N ALA A 83 12.74 -9.73 -8.49
CA ALA A 83 13.78 -8.72 -8.28
C ALA A 83 14.64 -8.50 -9.54
N ASP A 84 14.95 -9.56 -10.29
CA ASP A 84 15.66 -9.48 -11.57
C ASP A 84 14.90 -8.62 -12.60
N LEU A 85 13.58 -8.79 -12.72
CA LEU A 85 12.75 -7.95 -13.60
C LEU A 85 12.75 -6.49 -13.16
N ALA A 86 12.73 -6.22 -11.85
CA ALA A 86 12.84 -4.87 -11.33
C ALA A 86 14.20 -4.24 -11.69
N HIS A 87 15.29 -4.99 -11.55
CA HIS A 87 16.63 -4.55 -11.95
C HIS A 87 16.72 -4.27 -13.45
N LYS A 88 16.24 -5.18 -14.30
CA LYS A 88 16.19 -5.00 -15.76
C LYS A 88 15.34 -3.80 -16.16
N ARG A 89 14.18 -3.58 -15.53
CA ARG A 89 13.34 -2.39 -15.77
C ARG A 89 14.09 -1.10 -15.44
N ALA A 90 14.78 -1.06 -14.29
CA ALA A 90 15.58 0.09 -13.90
C ALA A 90 16.74 0.34 -14.89
N HIS A 91 17.40 -0.72 -15.34
CA HIS A 91 18.48 -0.66 -16.33
C HIS A 91 17.99 -0.10 -17.67
N VAL A 92 16.89 -0.63 -18.22
CA VAL A 92 16.27 -0.11 -19.45
C VAL A 92 15.90 1.37 -19.32
N ARG A 93 15.38 1.79 -18.14
CA ARG A 93 15.07 3.20 -17.89
C ARG A 93 16.32 4.08 -17.87
N LYS A 94 17.44 3.60 -17.33
CA LYS A 94 18.73 4.30 -17.39
C LYS A 94 19.21 4.46 -18.83
N LEU A 95 19.19 3.37 -19.62
CA LEU A 95 19.56 3.40 -21.03
C LEU A 95 18.69 4.38 -21.83
N PHE A 96 17.37 4.38 -21.58
CA PHE A 96 16.45 5.33 -22.20
C PHE A 96 16.81 6.80 -21.90
N ASN A 97 17.18 7.09 -20.66
CA ASN A 97 17.57 8.44 -20.28
C ASN A 97 18.94 8.83 -20.89
N GLN A 98 19.85 7.86 -21.04
CA GLN A 98 21.13 8.06 -21.69
C GLN A 98 20.98 8.33 -23.18
N CYS A 99 20.20 7.51 -23.91
CA CYS A 99 20.00 7.68 -25.35
C CYS A 99 19.29 9.00 -25.69
N LYS A 100 18.40 9.50 -24.82
CA LYS A 100 17.84 10.85 -24.97
C LYS A 100 18.91 11.96 -24.99
N ARG A 101 20.02 11.77 -24.28
CA ARG A 101 21.12 12.74 -24.21
C ARG A 101 22.14 12.52 -25.33
N SER A 102 22.52 11.26 -25.58
CA SER A 102 23.57 10.90 -26.52
C SER A 102 23.11 10.65 -27.95
N HIS A 103 21.80 10.59 -28.21
CA HIS A 103 21.18 10.17 -29.47
C HIS A 103 21.56 8.75 -29.96
N ASN A 104 22.27 7.95 -29.14
CA ASN A 104 22.55 6.55 -29.45
C ASN A 104 21.47 5.63 -28.87
N TRP A 105 20.61 5.11 -29.74
CA TRP A 105 19.47 4.27 -29.36
C TRP A 105 19.76 2.77 -29.31
N GLU A 106 20.88 2.31 -29.86
CA GLU A 106 21.20 0.88 -30.00
C GLU A 106 21.25 0.15 -28.64
N PRO A 107 21.93 0.68 -27.60
CA PRO A 107 21.96 0.05 -26.28
C PRO A 107 20.56 -0.07 -25.66
N TYR A 108 19.72 0.95 -25.84
CA TYR A 108 18.36 0.95 -25.33
C TYR A 108 17.50 -0.14 -25.99
N HIS A 109 17.55 -0.27 -27.32
CA HIS A 109 16.79 -1.30 -28.02
C HIS A 109 17.21 -2.72 -27.64
N LYS A 110 18.52 -2.94 -27.47
CA LYS A 110 19.06 -4.21 -26.99
C LYS A 110 18.55 -4.53 -25.58
N GLY A 111 18.71 -3.59 -24.63
CA GLY A 111 18.23 -3.77 -23.26
C GLY A 111 16.71 -3.97 -23.16
N LEU A 112 15.94 -3.26 -23.98
CA LEU A 112 14.48 -3.42 -24.04
C LEU A 112 14.07 -4.81 -24.55
N THR A 113 14.80 -5.34 -25.53
CA THR A 113 14.57 -6.69 -26.06
C THR A 113 14.82 -7.75 -24.99
N GLU A 114 15.95 -7.66 -24.29
CA GLU A 114 16.29 -8.57 -23.19
C GLU A 114 15.26 -8.52 -22.05
N TYR A 115 14.84 -7.32 -21.65
CA TYR A 115 13.80 -7.15 -20.65
C TYR A 115 12.46 -7.75 -21.10
N SER A 116 12.06 -7.54 -22.35
CA SER A 116 10.82 -8.09 -22.91
C SER A 116 10.83 -9.62 -22.95
N LEU A 117 11.97 -10.23 -23.28
CA LEU A 117 12.16 -11.68 -23.23
C LEU A 117 12.09 -12.21 -21.79
N ALA A 118 12.73 -11.52 -20.84
CA ALA A 118 12.67 -11.87 -19.42
C ALA A 118 11.22 -11.84 -18.89
N ILE A 119 10.43 -10.83 -19.28
CA ILE A 119 9.00 -10.75 -18.92
C ILE A 119 8.22 -11.95 -19.47
N LYS A 120 8.41 -12.29 -20.75
CA LYS A 120 7.75 -13.46 -21.37
C LYS A 120 8.11 -14.76 -20.64
N LYS A 121 9.39 -14.95 -20.32
CA LYS A 121 9.89 -16.12 -19.57
C LYS A 121 9.29 -16.19 -18.17
N ALA A 122 9.29 -15.09 -17.43
CA ALA A 122 8.75 -15.04 -16.07
C ALA A 122 7.26 -15.35 -16.03
N LYS A 123 6.47 -14.78 -16.94
CA LYS A 123 5.03 -15.09 -17.09
C LYS A 123 4.80 -16.58 -17.37
N ARG A 124 5.52 -17.14 -18.35
CA ARG A 124 5.41 -18.57 -18.71
C ARG A 124 5.79 -19.48 -17.54
N ASN A 125 6.87 -19.17 -16.83
CA ASN A 125 7.31 -19.94 -15.68
C ASN A 125 6.32 -19.87 -14.51
N SER A 126 5.76 -18.70 -14.23
CA SER A 126 4.72 -18.56 -13.21
C SER A 126 3.45 -19.34 -13.58
N TRP A 127 3.07 -19.38 -14.85
CA TRP A 127 1.94 -20.20 -15.29
C TRP A 127 2.22 -21.68 -15.13
N ARG A 128 3.41 -22.16 -15.53
CA ARG A 128 3.82 -23.56 -15.34
C ARG A 128 3.82 -23.97 -13.87
N LYS A 129 4.36 -23.13 -12.99
CA LYS A 129 4.33 -23.38 -11.54
C LYS A 129 2.89 -23.50 -11.04
N PHE A 130 2.01 -22.61 -11.47
CA PHE A 130 0.61 -22.62 -11.08
C PHE A 130 -0.15 -23.87 -11.53
N THR A 131 0.19 -24.47 -12.66
CA THR A 131 -0.54 -25.65 -13.20
C THR A 131 0.05 -27.00 -12.80
N HIS A 132 1.23 -27.03 -12.17
CA HIS A 132 1.93 -28.26 -11.77
C HIS A 132 2.16 -28.37 -10.25
N GLU A 133 1.60 -27.44 -9.47
CA GLU A 133 1.39 -27.52 -8.01
C GLU A 133 -0.08 -27.87 -7.74
#